data_AF-A0A919T7R0-F1
#
_entry.id   AF-A0A919T7R0-F1
#
_cell.length_a   1.000
_cell.length_b   1.000
_cell.length_c   1.000
_cell.angle_alpha   90.00
_cell.angle_beta   90.00
_cell.angle_gamma   90.00
#
_symmetry.space_group_name_H-M   'P 1'
#
loop_
_entity.id
_entity.type
_entity.pdbx_description
1 polymer ?
#
loop_
_entity_poly.entity_id
_entity_poly.type
_entity_poly.pdbx_seq_one_letter_code
_entity_poly.pdbx_strand_id
1 'polypeptide(L)'
;MFERFTAAARQVVIGAQEEARDLGNEHIGTEHVLIAMLRDEDGTVTRLLREHGLDGDTAQADVQRLIGVIEPPELSFTDPDAEDAAALKAIGIDLDKVRAAIEESFGAGALRLPKPPPRKRGFFGKLYASGGHIPFSPRAKKLLELSLREAIRLHQNFIAPEHIMLGLLREGEGLAARILADHHVDFATMRTDLERSLKDQAA
;
A
#
# COMPACT_ATOMS: atom_id res chain seq x y z
N MET A 1 -15.21 -7.46 15.02
CA MET A 1 -14.84 -7.88 13.64
C MET A 1 -13.81 -9.00 13.65
N PHE A 2 -12.71 -8.87 14.42
CA PHE A 2 -11.63 -9.89 14.47
C PHE A 2 -11.92 -11.18 15.23
N GLU A 3 -13.06 -11.30 15.91
CA GLU A 3 -13.39 -12.49 16.72
C GLU A 3 -13.47 -13.79 15.89
N ARG A 4 -13.80 -13.67 14.59
CA ARG A 4 -13.82 -14.81 13.67
C ARG A 4 -12.48 -15.08 13.01
N PHE A 5 -11.51 -14.16 13.10
CA PHE A 5 -10.21 -14.36 12.46
C PHE A 5 -9.40 -15.38 13.25
N THR A 6 -8.75 -16.31 12.55
CA THR A 6 -7.72 -17.19 13.15
C THR A 6 -6.53 -16.36 13.64
N ALA A 7 -5.63 -16.98 14.42
CA ALA A 7 -4.41 -16.30 14.84
C ALA A 7 -3.58 -15.81 13.64
N ALA A 8 -3.39 -16.67 12.63
CA ALA A 8 -2.69 -16.31 11.40
C ALA A 8 -3.39 -15.17 10.64
N ALA A 9 -4.72 -15.23 10.48
CA ALA A 9 -5.46 -14.16 9.81
C ALA A 9 -5.38 -12.81 10.56
N ARG A 10 -5.33 -12.82 11.89
CA ARG A 10 -5.10 -11.59 12.68
C ARG A 10 -3.69 -11.03 12.44
N GLN A 11 -2.68 -11.90 12.34
CA GLN A 11 -1.32 -11.48 12.03
C GLN A 11 -1.22 -10.84 10.65
N VAL A 12 -1.93 -11.35 9.64
CA VAL A 12 -2.00 -10.70 8.31
C VAL A 12 -2.50 -9.24 8.41
N VAL A 13 -3.55 -8.99 9.20
CA VAL A 13 -4.11 -7.63 9.33
C VAL A 13 -3.15 -6.71 10.09
N ILE A 14 -2.51 -7.22 11.15
CA ILE A 14 -1.52 -6.46 11.94
C ILE A 14 -0.30 -6.16 11.07
N GLY A 15 0.23 -7.17 10.40
CA GLY A 15 1.36 -7.05 9.48
C GLY A 15 1.07 -6.07 8.34
N ALA A 16 -0.15 -6.03 7.80
CA ALA A 16 -0.51 -5.05 6.77
C ALA A 16 -0.39 -3.59 7.26
N GLN A 17 -0.57 -3.33 8.56
CA GLN A 17 -0.32 -2.02 9.14
C GLN A 17 1.19 -1.73 9.26
N GLU A 18 2.00 -2.74 9.58
CA GLU A 18 3.46 -2.63 9.63
C GLU A 18 4.02 -2.35 8.23
N GLU A 19 3.60 -3.11 7.22
CA GLU A 19 4.00 -2.90 5.82
C GLU A 19 3.61 -1.50 5.32
N ALA A 20 2.40 -1.02 5.64
CA ALA A 20 1.99 0.33 5.28
C ALA A 20 2.84 1.41 5.97
N ARG A 21 3.27 1.16 7.22
CA ARG A 21 4.17 2.06 7.95
C ARG A 21 5.57 2.07 7.36
N ASP A 22 6.11 0.90 7.04
CA ASP A 22 7.46 0.73 6.52
C ASP A 22 7.60 1.31 5.12
N LEU A 23 6.55 1.21 4.31
CA LEU A 23 6.46 1.88 3.00
C LEU A 23 6.07 3.36 3.08
N GLY A 24 5.82 3.91 4.28
CA GLY A 24 5.45 5.31 4.47
C GLY A 24 4.06 5.69 3.94
N ASN A 25 3.17 4.72 3.72
CA ASN A 25 1.87 4.91 3.13
C ASN A 25 0.82 5.35 4.17
N GLU A 26 0.03 6.38 3.84
CA GLU A 26 -1.01 6.91 4.74
C GLU A 26 -2.24 6.00 4.89
N HIS A 27 -2.35 4.97 4.06
CA HIS A 27 -3.47 4.03 4.04
C HIS A 27 -2.98 2.59 3.85
N ILE A 28 -3.65 1.65 4.53
CA ILE A 28 -3.44 0.22 4.29
C ILE A 28 -4.22 -0.18 3.02
N GLY A 29 -3.52 -0.29 1.91
CA GLY A 29 -4.02 -0.84 0.65
C GLY A 29 -4.02 -2.37 0.58
N THR A 30 -4.49 -2.91 -0.56
CA THR A 30 -4.57 -4.36 -0.83
C THR A 30 -3.19 -5.01 -0.89
N GLU A 31 -2.18 -4.26 -1.34
CA GLU A 31 -0.79 -4.64 -1.50
C GLU A 31 -0.14 -4.94 -0.15
N HIS A 32 -0.42 -4.15 0.88
CA HIS A 32 0.10 -4.39 2.23
C HIS A 32 -0.49 -5.66 2.83
N VAL A 33 -1.76 -5.95 2.52
CA VAL A 33 -2.40 -7.20 2.93
C VAL A 33 -1.78 -8.40 2.20
N LEU A 34 -1.47 -8.26 0.91
CA LEU A 34 -0.77 -9.29 0.14
C LEU A 34 0.63 -9.55 0.71
N ILE A 35 1.44 -8.51 0.92
CA ILE A 35 2.79 -8.64 1.48
C ILE A 35 2.71 -9.27 2.87
N ALA A 36 1.79 -8.83 3.73
CA ALA A 36 1.63 -9.40 5.07
C ALA A 36 1.21 -10.88 5.07
N MET A 37 0.45 -11.36 4.08
CA MET A 37 0.20 -12.79 3.90
C MET A 37 1.49 -13.54 3.53
N LEU A 38 2.32 -12.93 2.68
CA LEU A 38 3.57 -13.51 2.18
C LEU A 38 4.71 -13.51 3.21
N ARG A 39 4.57 -12.81 4.35
CA ARG A 39 5.50 -12.87 5.48
C ARG A 39 5.42 -14.17 6.28
N ASP A 40 4.31 -14.89 6.18
CA ASP A 40 4.20 -16.23 6.76
C ASP A 40 4.81 -17.25 5.79
N GLU A 41 6.08 -17.61 6.01
CA GLU A 41 6.84 -18.50 5.12
C GLU A 41 6.24 -19.91 5.00
N ASP A 42 5.54 -20.36 6.05
CA ASP A 42 4.88 -21.67 6.12
C ASP A 42 3.40 -21.59 5.69
N GLY A 43 2.90 -20.38 5.44
CA GLY A 43 1.51 -20.12 5.08
C GLY A 43 1.13 -20.72 3.73
N THR A 44 -0.09 -21.28 3.63
CA THR A 44 -0.65 -21.83 2.40
C THR A 44 -0.55 -20.87 1.23
N VAL A 45 -0.89 -19.59 1.45
CA VAL A 45 -0.89 -18.55 0.41
C VAL A 45 0.52 -18.34 -0.14
N THR A 46 1.51 -18.24 0.74
CA THR A 46 2.93 -18.11 0.38
C THR A 46 3.43 -19.31 -0.42
N ARG A 47 3.11 -20.53 0.03
CA ARG A 47 3.48 -21.74 -0.69
C ARG A 47 2.92 -21.76 -2.11
N LEU A 48 1.64 -21.41 -2.29
CA LEU A 48 1.00 -21.37 -3.60
C LEU A 48 1.57 -20.26 -4.50
N LEU A 49 1.89 -19.10 -3.95
CA LEU A 49 2.45 -17.98 -4.73
C LEU A 49 3.93 -18.15 -5.07
N ARG A 50 4.70 -18.90 -4.28
CA ARG A 50 6.10 -19.24 -4.59
C ARG A 50 6.24 -20.01 -5.89
N GLU A 51 5.27 -20.82 -6.28
CA GLU A 51 5.26 -21.53 -7.57
C GLU A 51 5.22 -20.55 -8.76
N HIS A 52 4.73 -19.33 -8.53
CA HIS A 52 4.70 -18.22 -9.48
C HIS A 52 5.88 -17.25 -9.32
N GLY A 53 6.86 -17.56 -8.44
CA GLY A 53 7.99 -16.67 -8.17
C GLY A 53 7.64 -15.44 -7.33
N LEU A 54 6.48 -15.44 -6.67
CA LEU A 54 6.03 -14.34 -5.83
C LEU A 54 6.17 -14.68 -4.34
N ASP A 55 7.13 -14.03 -3.69
CA ASP A 55 7.32 -14.01 -2.23
C ASP A 55 7.17 -12.58 -1.67
N GLY A 56 7.31 -12.42 -0.35
CA GLY A 56 7.09 -11.14 0.33
C GLY A 56 8.05 -10.04 -0.13
N ASP A 57 9.32 -10.39 -0.33
CA ASP A 57 10.34 -9.42 -0.77
C ASP A 57 10.13 -9.01 -2.22
N THR A 58 9.78 -9.97 -3.09
CA THR A 58 9.42 -9.70 -4.49
C THR A 58 8.16 -8.85 -4.58
N ALA A 59 7.12 -9.14 -3.79
CA ALA A 59 5.91 -8.34 -3.73
C ALA A 59 6.20 -6.92 -3.25
N GLN A 60 7.04 -6.75 -2.23
CA GLN A 60 7.46 -5.43 -1.75
C GLN A 60 8.25 -4.66 -2.82
N ALA A 61 9.19 -5.31 -3.50
CA ALA A 61 9.94 -4.73 -4.60
C ALA A 61 9.02 -4.30 -5.75
N ASP A 62 8.00 -5.09 -6.08
CA ASP A 62 6.99 -4.73 -7.08
C ASP A 62 6.12 -3.56 -6.66
N VAL A 63 5.71 -3.48 -5.39
CA VAL A 63 5.01 -2.31 -4.86
C VAL A 63 5.89 -1.06 -5.00
N GLN A 64 7.15 -1.13 -4.58
CA GLN A 64 8.08 -0.02 -4.70
C GLN A 64 8.33 0.36 -6.15
N ARG A 65 8.42 -0.61 -7.07
CA ARG A 65 8.54 -0.36 -8.50
C ARG A 65 7.30 0.33 -9.04
N LEU A 66 6.10 -0.17 -8.74
CA LEU A 66 4.83 0.34 -9.27
C LEU A 66 4.45 1.71 -8.70
N ILE A 67 4.76 1.97 -7.43
CA ILE A 67 4.58 3.29 -6.80
C ILE A 67 5.73 4.23 -7.19
N GLY A 68 6.95 3.70 -7.30
CA GLY A 68 8.17 4.40 -7.70
C GLY A 68 8.26 4.74 -9.19
N VAL A 69 7.29 4.34 -10.03
CA VAL A 69 7.11 4.94 -11.38
C VAL A 69 6.57 6.38 -11.29
N ILE A 70 6.44 6.96 -10.10
CA ILE A 70 6.74 8.37 -9.97
C ILE A 70 8.26 8.47 -9.90
N GLU A 71 8.95 8.35 -11.05
CA GLU A 71 10.19 9.11 -11.19
C GLU A 71 9.74 10.58 -11.03
N PRO A 72 10.16 11.30 -9.97
CA PRO A 72 10.29 12.73 -10.15
C PRO A 72 11.22 12.89 -11.37
N PRO A 73 10.93 13.77 -12.33
CA PRO A 73 11.88 14.04 -13.40
C PRO A 73 13.22 14.33 -12.72
N GLU A 74 14.24 13.53 -13.01
CA GLU A 74 15.62 13.61 -12.50
C GLU A 74 15.87 14.71 -11.45
N LEU A 75 15.44 14.49 -10.20
CA LEU A 75 15.83 15.35 -9.09
C LEU A 75 16.47 14.48 -8.03
N SER A 76 17.72 14.12 -8.33
CA SER A 76 18.70 13.79 -7.32
C SER A 76 18.74 14.94 -6.32
N PHE A 77 18.49 14.66 -5.04
CA PHE A 77 18.70 15.62 -3.94
C PHE A 77 20.20 15.79 -3.63
N THR A 78 21.01 15.97 -4.67
CA THR A 78 22.33 16.58 -4.63
C THR A 78 22.12 18.06 -4.95
N ASP A 79 22.17 18.91 -3.92
CA ASP A 79 22.12 20.39 -3.96
C ASP A 79 21.50 21.02 -5.25
N PRO A 80 20.16 21.15 -5.32
CA PRO A 80 19.41 21.53 -6.53
C PRO A 80 19.71 22.93 -7.09
N ASP A 81 20.45 23.77 -6.39
CA ASP A 81 20.54 25.19 -6.73
C ASP A 81 21.61 25.50 -7.79
N ALA A 82 22.58 24.62 -8.02
CA ALA A 82 23.73 24.96 -8.88
C ALA A 82 23.53 24.57 -10.35
N GLU A 83 23.10 23.33 -10.62
CA GLU A 83 22.93 22.84 -11.99
C GLU A 83 21.66 23.42 -12.65
N ASP A 84 20.55 23.48 -11.92
CA ASP A 84 19.30 24.06 -12.41
C ASP A 84 19.42 25.58 -12.64
N ALA A 85 20.14 26.29 -11.75
CA ALA A 85 20.42 27.71 -11.97
C ALA A 85 21.32 27.94 -13.18
N ALA A 86 22.29 27.05 -13.44
CA ALA A 86 23.14 27.13 -14.62
C ALA A 86 22.34 26.88 -15.92
N ALA A 87 21.44 25.89 -15.92
CA ALA A 87 20.58 25.59 -17.06
C ALA A 87 19.62 26.74 -17.39
N LEU A 88 18.99 27.33 -16.37
CA LEU A 88 18.10 28.48 -16.53
C LEU A 88 18.85 29.73 -16.99
N LYS A 89 20.06 29.95 -16.47
CA LYS A 89 20.94 31.05 -16.91
C LYS A 89 21.35 30.88 -18.37
N ALA A 90 21.56 29.66 -18.84
CA ALA A 90 21.91 29.37 -20.24
C ALA A 90 20.80 29.77 -21.23
N ILE A 91 19.53 29.71 -20.81
CA ILE A 91 18.38 30.22 -21.59
C ILE A 91 18.02 31.68 -21.24
N GLY A 92 18.84 32.37 -20.45
CA GLY A 92 18.71 33.79 -20.12
C GLY A 92 17.85 34.11 -18.89
N ILE A 93 17.50 33.12 -18.08
CA ILE A 93 16.72 33.30 -16.85
C ILE A 93 17.68 33.37 -15.65
N ASP A 94 17.78 34.55 -15.04
CA ASP A 94 18.58 34.79 -13.85
C ASP A 94 17.73 34.62 -12.58
N LEU A 95 17.85 33.44 -11.96
CA LEU A 95 17.10 33.05 -10.78
C LEU A 95 17.29 33.99 -9.58
N ASP A 96 18.49 34.57 -9.43
CA ASP A 96 18.77 35.53 -8.36
C ASP A 96 17.98 36.83 -8.56
N LYS A 97 17.90 37.31 -9.81
CA LYS A 97 17.08 38.47 -10.15
C LYS A 97 15.59 38.20 -10.00
N VAL A 98 15.13 37.01 -10.38
CA VAL A 98 13.71 36.62 -10.21
C VAL A 98 13.36 36.56 -8.73
N ARG A 99 14.20 35.92 -7.90
CA ARG A 99 14.04 35.89 -6.44
C ARG A 99 14.00 37.30 -5.86
N ALA A 100 14.97 38.14 -6.20
CA ALA A 100 15.04 39.52 -5.71
C ALA A 100 13.80 40.33 -6.10
N ALA A 101 13.36 40.23 -7.36
CA ALA A 101 12.15 40.92 -7.84
C ALA A 101 10.87 40.42 -7.15
N ILE A 102 10.78 39.13 -6.84
CA ILE A 102 9.67 38.55 -6.08
C ILE A 102 9.69 39.05 -4.64
N GLU A 103 10.83 39.02 -3.96
CA GLU A 103 10.92 39.53 -2.58
C GLU A 103 10.72 41.06 -2.50
N GLU A 104 11.12 41.80 -3.53
CA GLU A 104 10.84 43.23 -3.64
C GLU A 104 9.35 43.50 -3.85
N SER A 105 8.67 42.70 -4.68
CA SER A 105 7.24 42.88 -5.00
C SER A 105 6.31 42.34 -3.91
N PHE A 106 6.70 41.27 -3.22
CA PHE A 106 5.84 40.48 -2.33
C PHE A 106 6.35 40.42 -0.87
N GLY A 107 7.53 40.96 -0.57
CA GLY A 107 8.14 41.01 0.76
C GLY A 107 9.16 39.90 1.04
N ALA A 108 10.03 40.14 2.02
CA ALA A 108 11.06 39.18 2.43
C ALA A 108 10.44 37.84 2.85
N GLY A 109 10.86 36.73 2.23
CA GLY A 109 10.30 35.40 2.47
C GLY A 109 9.06 35.06 1.65
N ALA A 110 8.71 35.83 0.61
CA ALA A 110 7.63 35.50 -0.33
C ALA A 110 7.81 34.13 -1.02
N LEU A 111 9.04 33.61 -1.09
CA LEU A 111 9.34 32.27 -1.62
C LEU A 111 9.17 31.15 -0.59
N ARG A 112 8.96 31.46 0.69
CA ARG A 112 8.62 30.45 1.69
C ARG A 112 7.13 30.15 1.58
N LEU A 113 6.81 29.02 0.97
CA LEU A 113 5.46 28.48 1.04
C LEU A 113 5.10 28.24 2.52
N PRO A 114 3.99 28.79 3.03
CA PRO A 114 3.53 28.44 4.37
C PRO A 114 3.25 26.94 4.39
N LYS A 115 3.85 26.20 5.34
CA LYS A 115 3.45 24.83 5.64
C LYS A 115 1.93 24.84 5.81
N PRO A 116 1.16 24.07 5.03
CA PRO A 116 -0.29 24.16 5.08
C PRO A 116 -0.74 23.98 6.53
N PRO A 117 -1.60 24.88 7.06
CA PRO A 117 -2.07 24.74 8.42
C PRO A 117 -2.71 23.35 8.55
N PRO A 118 -2.49 22.63 9.66
CA PRO A 118 -3.15 21.36 9.87
C PRO A 118 -4.66 21.59 9.72
N ARG A 119 -5.28 20.91 8.75
CA ARG A 119 -6.72 21.06 8.48
C ARG A 119 -7.45 20.91 9.80
N LYS A 120 -8.19 21.95 10.22
CA LYS A 120 -8.95 21.94 11.49
C LYS A 120 -9.95 20.78 11.44
N ARG A 121 -9.55 19.65 12.03
CA ARG A 121 -10.33 18.44 12.17
C ARG A 121 -11.54 18.76 13.07
N GLY A 122 -12.74 18.54 12.54
CA GLY A 122 -13.97 18.58 13.34
C GLY A 122 -13.95 17.56 14.48
N PHE A 123 -14.92 17.61 15.37
CA PHE A 123 -15.01 16.78 16.59
C PHE A 123 -14.73 15.27 16.36
N PHE A 124 -15.09 14.73 15.19
CA PHE A 124 -14.81 13.34 14.81
C PHE A 124 -13.35 13.04 14.42
N GLY A 125 -12.53 14.04 14.07
CA GLY A 125 -11.14 13.85 13.67
C GLY A 125 -10.14 13.82 14.83
N LYS A 126 -10.55 14.23 16.04
CA LYS A 126 -9.67 14.25 17.22
C LYS A 126 -9.52 12.88 17.90
N LEU A 127 -10.44 11.94 17.63
CA LEU A 127 -10.38 10.57 18.16
C LEU A 127 -9.30 9.71 17.47
N TYR A 128 -8.86 10.10 16.27
CA TYR A 128 -7.94 9.30 15.43
C TYR A 128 -6.52 9.86 15.34
N ALA A 129 -6.21 10.95 16.04
CA ALA A 129 -4.91 11.64 15.96
C ALA A 129 -3.99 11.38 17.18
N SER A 130 -4.39 10.50 18.08
CA SER A 130 -3.63 10.16 19.29
C SER A 130 -3.51 8.63 19.40
N GLY A 131 -2.70 8.02 18.52
CA GLY A 131 -2.35 6.60 18.60
C GLY A 131 -2.39 5.81 17.29
N GLY A 132 -1.34 5.94 16.47
CA GLY A 132 -0.67 4.81 15.81
C GLY A 132 -1.35 3.97 14.71
N HIS A 133 -2.66 3.99 14.50
CA HIS A 133 -3.33 3.08 13.54
C HIS A 133 -3.58 3.72 12.17
N ILE A 134 -2.96 3.15 11.12
CA ILE A 134 -3.14 3.56 9.72
C ILE A 134 -4.52 3.06 9.24
N PRO A 135 -5.37 3.91 8.63
CA PRO A 135 -6.69 3.47 8.18
C PRO A 135 -6.60 2.57 6.93
N PHE A 136 -7.48 1.57 6.83
CA PHE A 136 -7.65 0.81 5.59
C PHE A 136 -8.24 1.68 4.47
N SER A 137 -7.72 1.51 3.25
CA SER A 137 -8.31 2.03 2.02
C SER A 137 -9.72 1.44 1.78
N PRO A 138 -10.59 2.09 0.97
CA PRO A 138 -11.89 1.53 0.62
C PRO A 138 -11.82 0.12 0.01
N ARG A 139 -10.85 -0.13 -0.87
CA ARG A 139 -10.61 -1.44 -1.49
C ARG A 139 -10.16 -2.48 -0.48
N ALA A 140 -9.23 -2.14 0.42
CA ALA A 140 -8.80 -3.07 1.46
C ALA A 140 -9.93 -3.40 2.46
N LYS A 141 -10.79 -2.44 2.80
CA LYS A 141 -12.02 -2.71 3.57
C LYS A 141 -12.94 -3.66 2.81
N LYS A 142 -13.10 -3.46 1.50
CA LYS A 142 -13.91 -4.33 0.65
C LYS A 142 -13.35 -5.75 0.60
N LEU A 143 -12.04 -5.90 0.47
CA LEU A 143 -11.34 -7.18 0.52
C LEU A 143 -11.65 -7.95 1.81
N LEU A 144 -11.58 -7.29 2.98
CA LEU A 144 -11.89 -7.91 4.28
C LEU A 144 -13.39 -8.24 4.45
N GLU A 145 -14.28 -7.45 3.85
CA GLU A 145 -15.70 -7.80 3.76
C GLU A 145 -15.93 -9.04 2.90
N LEU A 146 -15.22 -9.13 1.76
CA LEU A 146 -15.31 -10.27 0.85
C LEU A 146 -14.73 -11.53 1.49
N SER A 147 -13.65 -11.46 2.27
CA SER A 147 -13.11 -12.62 2.98
C SER A 147 -14.11 -13.23 3.97
N LEU A 148 -14.86 -12.39 4.69
CA LEU A 148 -15.98 -12.84 5.52
C LEU A 148 -17.07 -13.54 4.69
N ARG A 149 -17.40 -13.00 3.51
CA ARG A 149 -18.38 -13.63 2.60
C ARG A 149 -17.90 -14.98 2.08
N GLU A 150 -16.61 -15.12 1.80
CA GLU A 150 -16.03 -16.40 1.39
C GLU A 150 -16.09 -17.43 2.51
N ALA A 151 -15.77 -17.05 3.75
CA ALA A 151 -15.91 -17.94 4.91
C ALA A 151 -17.36 -18.41 5.10
N ILE A 152 -18.34 -17.50 4.96
CA ILE A 152 -19.76 -17.85 5.04
C ILE A 152 -20.18 -18.77 3.89
N ARG A 153 -19.73 -18.49 2.65
CA ARG A 153 -20.02 -19.31 1.46
C ARG A 153 -19.49 -20.72 1.60
N LEU A 154 -18.32 -20.86 2.22
CA LEU A 154 -17.67 -22.15 2.50
C LEU A 154 -18.17 -22.80 3.81
N HIS A 155 -19.18 -22.22 4.47
CA HIS A 155 -19.73 -22.69 5.73
C HIS A 155 -18.72 -22.82 6.88
N GLN A 156 -17.66 -22.01 6.86
CA GLN A 156 -16.67 -21.94 7.92
C GLN A 156 -17.01 -20.83 8.92
N ASN A 157 -16.92 -21.14 10.22
CA ASN A 157 -17.20 -20.19 11.30
C ASN A 157 -16.01 -19.27 11.61
N PHE A 158 -14.83 -19.54 11.04
CA PHE A 158 -13.62 -18.74 11.14
C PHE A 158 -13.21 -18.10 9.80
N ILE A 159 -12.27 -17.15 9.85
CA ILE A 159 -11.61 -16.51 8.71
C ILE A 159 -10.12 -16.79 8.82
N ALA A 160 -9.57 -17.46 7.81
CA ALA A 160 -8.15 -17.80 7.68
C ALA A 160 -7.48 -16.97 6.56
N PRO A 161 -6.13 -16.94 6.46
CA PRO A 161 -5.42 -16.24 5.38
C PRO A 161 -5.93 -16.60 3.97
N GLU A 162 -6.32 -17.84 3.74
CA GLU A 162 -6.89 -18.30 2.47
C GLU A 162 -8.20 -17.57 2.14
N HIS A 163 -9.04 -17.29 3.12
CA HIS A 163 -10.25 -16.48 2.91
C HIS A 163 -9.92 -15.03 2.59
N ILE A 164 -8.87 -14.47 3.21
CA ILE A 164 -8.38 -13.12 2.92
C ILE A 164 -7.92 -13.06 1.46
N MET A 165 -7.13 -14.05 1.02
CA MET A 165 -6.69 -14.18 -0.37
C MET A 165 -7.87 -14.38 -1.34
N LEU A 166 -8.85 -15.23 -1.01
CA LEU A 166 -10.08 -15.36 -1.81
C LEU A 166 -10.86 -14.04 -1.92
N GLY A 167 -10.90 -13.27 -0.83
CA GLY A 167 -11.46 -11.92 -0.80
C GLY A 167 -10.71 -10.95 -1.72
N LEU A 168 -9.38 -11.04 -1.77
CA LEU A 168 -8.51 -10.26 -2.66
C LEU A 168 -8.76 -10.61 -4.13
N LEU A 169 -8.77 -11.90 -4.47
CA LEU A 169 -9.08 -12.39 -5.82
C LEU A 169 -10.48 -12.00 -6.29
N ARG A 170 -11.43 -11.84 -5.36
CA ARG A 170 -12.80 -11.42 -5.66
C ARG A 170 -12.96 -9.91 -5.76
N GLU A 171 -12.16 -9.14 -5.03
CA GLU A 171 -12.06 -7.69 -5.20
C GLU A 171 -11.52 -7.38 -6.59
N GLY A 172 -10.47 -8.11 -7.01
CA GLY A 172 -10.03 -8.22 -8.40
C GLY A 172 -9.37 -6.96 -8.98
N GLU A 173 -9.24 -5.90 -8.19
CA GLU A 173 -8.66 -4.63 -8.60
C GLU A 173 -7.52 -4.21 -7.65
N GLY A 174 -6.98 -3.01 -7.88
CA GLY A 174 -5.94 -2.45 -7.04
C GLY A 174 -4.57 -3.08 -7.27
N LEU A 175 -3.63 -2.68 -6.40
CA LEU A 175 -2.22 -2.95 -6.63
C LEU A 175 -1.87 -4.43 -6.39
N ALA A 176 -2.53 -5.09 -5.43
CA ALA A 176 -2.31 -6.52 -5.21
C ALA A 176 -2.79 -7.37 -6.40
N ALA A 177 -3.97 -7.09 -6.96
CA ALA A 177 -4.45 -7.81 -8.14
C ALA A 177 -3.53 -7.59 -9.33
N ARG A 178 -2.97 -6.37 -9.48
CA ARG A 178 -1.97 -6.06 -10.50
C ARG A 178 -0.69 -6.87 -10.32
N ILE A 179 -0.14 -6.94 -9.10
CA ILE A 179 1.06 -7.73 -8.80
C ILE A 179 0.84 -9.20 -9.12
N LEU A 180 -0.29 -9.77 -8.69
CA LEU A 180 -0.63 -11.16 -9.00
C LEU A 180 -0.72 -11.40 -10.52
N ALA A 181 -1.30 -10.47 -11.27
CA ALA A 181 -1.37 -10.57 -12.73
C ALA A 181 -0.01 -10.44 -13.42
N ASP A 182 0.87 -9.55 -12.92
CA ASP A 182 2.25 -9.39 -13.42
C ASP A 182 3.08 -10.66 -13.20
N HIS A 183 2.78 -11.44 -12.15
CA HIS A 183 3.36 -12.76 -11.87
C HIS A 183 2.61 -13.92 -12.53
N HIS A 184 1.72 -13.63 -13.48
CA HIS A 184 0.96 -14.64 -14.23
C HIS A 184 0.15 -15.60 -13.34
N VAL A 185 -0.30 -15.14 -12.18
CA VAL A 185 -1.19 -15.92 -11.31
C VAL A 185 -2.58 -15.95 -11.93
N ASP A 186 -3.04 -17.14 -12.31
CA ASP A 186 -4.42 -17.33 -12.76
C ASP A 186 -5.39 -17.36 -11.56
N PHE A 187 -6.32 -16.40 -11.52
CA PHE A 187 -7.20 -16.22 -10.36
C PHE A 187 -8.20 -17.37 -10.19
N ALA A 188 -8.56 -18.06 -11.27
CA ALA A 188 -9.48 -19.21 -11.22
C ALA A 188 -8.79 -20.44 -10.63
N THR A 189 -7.57 -20.72 -11.06
CA THR A 189 -6.71 -21.81 -10.56
C THR A 189 -6.37 -21.56 -9.10
N MET A 190 -5.86 -20.37 -8.76
CA MET A 190 -5.54 -20.00 -7.37
C MET A 190 -6.76 -20.13 -6.44
N ARG A 191 -7.95 -19.69 -6.88
CA ARG A 191 -9.19 -19.90 -6.10
C ARG A 191 -9.44 -21.38 -5.83
N THR A 192 -9.27 -22.23 -6.83
CA THR A 192 -9.49 -23.67 -6.71
C THR A 192 -8.53 -24.30 -5.70
N ASP A 193 -7.25 -23.92 -5.73
CA ASP A 193 -6.23 -24.46 -4.83
C ASP A 193 -6.41 -23.99 -3.38
N LEU A 194 -6.80 -22.72 -3.18
CA LEU A 194 -7.14 -22.19 -1.86
C LEU A 194 -8.37 -22.90 -1.26
N GLU A 195 -9.43 -23.12 -2.06
CA GLU A 195 -10.61 -23.85 -1.61
C GLU A 195 -10.30 -25.31 -1.27
N ARG A 196 -9.39 -25.95 -2.02
CA ARG A 196 -8.91 -27.31 -1.71
C ARG A 196 -8.18 -27.33 -0.37
N SER A 197 -7.23 -26.43 -0.17
CA SER A 197 -6.47 -26.34 1.09
C SER A 197 -7.37 -26.12 2.31
N LEU A 198 -8.41 -25.29 2.19
CA LEU A 198 -9.37 -25.05 3.27
C LEU A 198 -10.22 -26.28 3.61
N LYS A 199 -10.46 -27.18 2.66
CA LYS A 199 -11.16 -28.45 2.91
C LYS A 199 -10.25 -29.46 3.60
N ASP A 200 -8.98 -29.51 3.19
CA ASP A 200 -8.00 -30.43 3.77
C ASP A 200 -7.68 -30.10 5.24
N GLN A 201 -7.73 -28.82 5.62
CA GLN A 201 -7.56 -28.37 7.01
C GLN A 201 -8.79 -28.62 7.90
N ALA A 202 -9.96 -28.88 7.30
CA ALA A 202 -11.22 -29.11 8.01
C ALA A 202 -11.58 -30.61 8.16
N ALA A 203 -10.80 -31.49 7.53
CA ALA A 203 -10.93 -32.95 7.57
C ALA A 203 -10.06 -33.56 8.67
#